data_AF-A0AAU7ZAQ4-F1
#
_entry.id   AF-A0AAU7ZAQ4-F1
#
_cell.length_a   1.000
_cell.length_b   1.000
_cell.length_c   1.000
_cell.angle_alpha   90.00
_cell.angle_beta   90.00
_cell.angle_gamma   90.00
#
_symmetry.space_group_name_H-M   'P 1'
#
loop_
_entity.id
_entity.type
_entity.pdbx_description
1 polymer ?
#
loop_
_entity_poly.entity_id
_entity_poly.type
_entity_poly.pdbx_seq_one_letter_code
_entity_poly.pdbx_strand_id
1 'polypeptide(L)'
;MQELTTSGSSVGRLHHLDALRGLAATVVVFNHVRVIMTWATLPFIFGPLFAGGKCVVLFFVLSGYVLSLPFWVGKQLPYGRYLTRRLCRIYLPYLGVALLAAYFASKFGGAKLPLTQTYYDTWHEPITRKLVLHQLVFGSGGVTPQPLSMGFWSLKFELAISFFFPLLCWALRGPTLIGLAAALALGFEGARLPGDFGGLVMYTGAFMIGALAAKERERIYLWFRGIGTPMRYLLLGLVVVGFYAGESKNFINVLAACGVIVIADCSRVRGWLSRFFFVYLGKISYSLYLLHGTALFLCFTLLYTKVPSAIVISAYLVSAFTAAHFYAKYVEEGSIALGRRLTRGKQRKLKPEDLTQPAADNPVHPQSSDTETAAQS
;
A
#
# COMPACT_ATOMS: atom_id res chain seq x y z
N MET A 1 6.71 -32.43 12.30
CA MET A 1 5.63 -31.74 13.03
C MET A 1 6.16 -31.22 14.37
N GLN A 2 7.25 -30.44 14.35
CA GLN A 2 7.93 -29.98 15.58
C GLN A 2 8.82 -28.76 15.30
N GLU A 3 8.29 -27.76 14.59
CA GLU A 3 9.04 -26.51 14.29
C GLU A 3 8.14 -25.26 14.26
N LEU A 4 6.92 -25.34 14.82
CA LEU A 4 5.93 -24.25 14.77
C LEU A 4 5.53 -23.67 16.13
N THR A 5 6.21 -24.05 17.21
CA THR A 5 5.83 -23.66 18.58
C THR A 5 6.95 -22.96 19.34
N THR A 6 7.61 -21.96 18.76
CA THR A 6 8.36 -20.95 19.52
C THR A 6 8.53 -19.66 18.73
N SER A 7 7.53 -18.78 18.75
CA SER A 7 7.78 -17.33 18.87
C SER A 7 6.48 -16.61 19.23
N GLY A 8 6.26 -16.43 20.53
CA GLY A 8 5.44 -15.33 21.02
C GLY A 8 6.12 -14.03 20.63
N SER A 9 5.80 -13.49 19.45
CA SER A 9 6.23 -12.16 19.05
C SER A 9 5.08 -11.44 18.33
N SER A 10 5.01 -10.13 18.50
CA SER A 10 4.23 -9.22 17.64
C SER A 10 4.26 -9.70 16.19
N VAL A 11 3.15 -9.64 15.44
CA VAL A 11 3.14 -9.92 13.98
C VAL A 11 4.40 -9.28 13.37
N GLY A 12 5.39 -10.12 13.03
CA GLY A 12 6.70 -9.65 12.63
C GLY A 12 6.57 -8.79 11.38
N ARG A 13 7.34 -7.71 11.28
CA ARG A 13 7.34 -6.85 10.09
C ARG A 13 7.67 -7.70 8.85
N LEU A 14 6.76 -7.75 7.88
CA LEU A 14 6.91 -8.55 6.66
C LEU A 14 7.83 -7.82 5.66
N HIS A 15 9.14 -7.98 5.85
CA HIS A 15 10.18 -7.28 5.09
C HIS A 15 10.08 -7.44 3.57
N HIS A 16 9.68 -8.61 3.08
CA HIS A 16 9.53 -8.87 1.65
C HIS A 16 8.33 -8.13 1.02
N LEU A 17 7.27 -7.87 1.78
CA LEU A 17 6.14 -7.07 1.30
C LEU A 17 6.48 -5.57 1.28
N ASP A 18 7.24 -5.09 2.27
CA ASP A 18 7.80 -3.74 2.23
C ASP A 18 8.71 -3.58 1.00
N ALA A 19 9.59 -4.55 0.74
CA ALA A 19 10.43 -4.58 -0.45
C ALA A 19 9.64 -4.49 -1.76
N LEU A 20 8.50 -5.20 -1.85
CA LEU A 20 7.62 -5.13 -3.01
C LEU A 20 7.02 -3.72 -3.20
N ARG A 21 6.67 -3.02 -2.12
CA ARG A 21 6.26 -1.60 -2.19
C ARG A 21 7.40 -0.72 -2.69
N GLY A 22 8.63 -0.97 -2.25
CA GLY A 22 9.83 -0.26 -2.72
C GLY A 22 10.09 -0.42 -4.22
N LEU A 23 9.97 -1.64 -4.73
CA LEU A 23 10.08 -1.93 -6.16
C LEU A 23 8.97 -1.24 -6.95
N ALA A 24 7.72 -1.31 -6.47
CA ALA A 24 6.58 -0.65 -7.11
C ALA A 24 6.76 0.88 -7.16
N ALA A 25 7.24 1.51 -6.09
CA ALA A 25 7.53 2.95 -6.06
C ALA A 25 8.64 3.32 -7.06
N THR A 26 9.65 2.46 -7.20
CA THR A 26 10.73 2.64 -8.18
C THR A 26 10.21 2.57 -9.62
N VAL A 27 9.31 1.62 -9.93
CA VAL A 27 8.65 1.54 -11.25
C VAL A 27 7.81 2.80 -11.52
N VAL A 28 7.15 3.37 -10.51
CA VAL A 28 6.40 4.64 -10.65
C VAL A 28 7.35 5.81 -10.98
N VAL A 29 8.53 5.87 -10.37
CA VAL A 29 9.57 6.88 -10.68
C VAL A 29 9.97 6.82 -12.15
N PHE A 30 10.28 5.62 -12.66
CA PHE A 30 10.66 5.42 -14.06
C PHE A 30 9.50 5.68 -15.03
N ASN A 31 8.28 5.24 -14.69
CA ASN A 31 7.08 5.51 -15.46
C ASN A 31 6.89 7.02 -15.70
N HIS A 32 7.08 7.85 -14.69
CA HIS A 32 6.88 9.29 -14.83
C HIS A 32 7.93 9.98 -15.72
N VAL A 33 9.15 9.45 -15.80
CA VAL A 33 10.12 9.90 -16.81
C VAL A 33 9.61 9.57 -18.21
N ARG A 34 9.13 8.34 -18.41
CA ARG A 34 8.63 7.87 -19.72
C ARG A 34 7.39 8.63 -20.18
N VAL A 35 6.46 8.98 -19.29
CA VAL A 35 5.24 9.69 -19.71
C VAL A 35 5.49 11.18 -19.98
N ILE A 36 6.49 11.80 -19.33
CA ILE A 36 6.87 13.20 -19.59
C ILE A 36 7.74 13.33 -20.84
N MET A 37 8.66 12.39 -21.05
CA MET A 37 9.55 12.40 -22.21
C MET A 37 8.92 11.64 -23.39
N THR A 38 9.03 12.20 -24.59
CA THR A 38 8.70 11.48 -25.83
C THR A 38 9.82 10.52 -26.19
N TRP A 39 9.92 9.39 -25.48
CA TRP A 39 10.83 8.32 -25.86
C TRP A 39 10.31 7.53 -27.05
N ALA A 40 11.24 7.01 -27.87
CA ALA A 40 10.93 5.98 -28.85
C ALA A 40 10.24 4.79 -28.17
N THR A 41 9.43 4.05 -28.92
CA THR A 41 8.81 2.82 -28.46
C THR A 41 9.87 1.85 -27.95
N LEU A 42 9.95 1.70 -26.63
CA LEU A 42 10.88 0.76 -26.02
C LEU A 42 10.43 -0.68 -26.32
N PRO A 43 11.38 -1.62 -26.52
CA PRO A 43 11.06 -3.03 -26.65
C PRO A 43 10.18 -3.52 -25.50
N PHE A 44 9.27 -4.46 -25.78
CA PHE A 44 8.30 -4.99 -24.79
C PHE A 44 8.97 -5.50 -23.50
N ILE A 45 10.20 -6.00 -23.58
CA ILE A 45 10.99 -6.47 -22.42
C ILE A 45 11.23 -5.40 -21.35
N PHE A 46 11.21 -4.11 -21.73
CA PHE A 46 11.33 -2.99 -20.79
C PHE A 46 9.98 -2.51 -20.25
N GLY A 47 8.85 -2.99 -20.80
CA GLY A 47 7.50 -2.70 -20.32
C GLY A 47 7.32 -2.80 -18.81
N PRO A 48 7.87 -3.83 -18.12
CA PRO A 48 7.87 -3.95 -16.67
C PRO A 48 8.35 -2.73 -15.89
N LEU A 49 9.36 -2.02 -16.38
CA LEU A 49 9.96 -0.88 -15.70
C LEU A 49 9.08 0.37 -15.76
N PHE A 50 8.01 0.35 -16.56
CA PHE A 50 7.14 1.50 -16.82
C PHE A 50 5.67 1.19 -16.58
N ALA A 51 5.35 0.19 -15.76
CA ALA A 51 3.97 -0.22 -15.48
C ALA A 51 3.36 0.58 -14.31
N GLY A 52 3.50 1.92 -14.31
CA GLY A 52 3.21 2.77 -13.14
C GLY A 52 1.78 2.61 -12.60
N GLY A 53 0.77 2.65 -13.47
CA GLY A 53 -0.64 2.47 -13.06
C GLY A 53 -0.90 1.11 -12.41
N LYS A 54 -0.20 0.07 -12.84
CA LYS A 54 -0.35 -1.30 -12.31
C LYS A 54 0.33 -1.44 -10.94
N CYS A 55 1.45 -0.74 -10.73
CA CYS A 55 2.07 -0.60 -9.42
C CYS A 55 1.18 0.13 -8.42
N VAL A 56 0.35 1.08 -8.86
CA VAL A 56 -0.64 1.74 -7.99
C VAL A 56 -1.70 0.75 -7.52
N VAL A 57 -2.25 -0.10 -8.41
CA VAL A 57 -3.16 -1.19 -8.01
C VAL A 57 -2.50 -2.11 -6.99
N LEU A 58 -1.23 -2.47 -7.21
CA LEU A 58 -0.46 -3.27 -6.25
C LEU A 58 -0.34 -2.61 -4.88
N PHE A 59 -0.21 -1.28 -4.78
CA PHE A 59 -0.24 -0.59 -3.49
C PHE A 59 -1.56 -0.77 -2.74
N PHE A 60 -2.70 -0.71 -3.44
CA PHE A 60 -4.02 -0.92 -2.82
C PHE A 60 -4.19 -2.36 -2.32
N VAL A 61 -3.83 -3.35 -3.14
CA VAL A 61 -3.88 -4.77 -2.72
C VAL A 61 -2.93 -5.02 -1.54
N LEU A 62 -1.69 -4.51 -1.58
CA LEU A 62 -0.74 -4.62 -0.47
C LEU A 62 -1.22 -3.93 0.79
N SER A 63 -1.87 -2.77 0.67
CA SER A 63 -2.45 -2.08 1.81
C SER A 63 -3.59 -2.89 2.44
N GLY A 64 -4.50 -3.49 1.65
CA GLY A 64 -5.53 -4.39 2.17
C GLY A 64 -4.96 -5.64 2.85
N TYR A 65 -3.94 -6.24 2.25
CA TYR A 65 -3.26 -7.41 2.81
C TYR A 65 -2.62 -7.09 4.16
N VAL A 66 -1.71 -6.11 4.21
CA VAL A 66 -0.93 -5.81 5.42
C VAL A 66 -1.80 -5.24 6.54
N LEU A 67 -2.81 -4.44 6.19
CA LEU A 67 -3.65 -3.76 7.17
C LEU A 67 -4.65 -4.70 7.85
N SER A 68 -5.07 -5.77 7.18
CA SER A 68 -6.00 -6.76 7.74
C SER A 68 -5.30 -7.81 8.60
N LEU A 69 -3.98 -8.01 8.48
CA LEU A 69 -3.24 -9.01 9.28
C LEU A 69 -3.51 -8.91 10.80
N PRO A 70 -3.44 -7.74 11.47
CA PRO A 70 -3.74 -7.64 12.89
C PRO A 70 -5.18 -8.06 13.23
N PHE A 71 -6.12 -7.83 12.32
CA PHE A 71 -7.52 -8.21 12.52
C PHE A 71 -7.71 -9.73 12.46
N TRP A 72 -7.08 -10.41 11.50
CA TRP A 72 -7.18 -11.86 11.36
C TRP A 72 -6.53 -12.63 12.52
N VAL A 73 -5.50 -12.07 13.14
CA VAL A 73 -4.83 -12.68 14.31
C VAL A 73 -5.36 -12.19 15.66
N GLY A 74 -6.46 -11.41 15.69
CA GLY A 74 -7.07 -10.90 16.92
C GLY A 74 -6.26 -9.84 17.66
N LYS A 75 -5.30 -9.19 17.01
CA LYS A 75 -4.41 -8.14 17.56
C LYS A 75 -4.75 -6.74 17.00
N GLN A 76 -5.98 -6.50 16.57
CA GLN A 76 -6.42 -5.20 16.07
C GLN A 76 -6.39 -4.11 17.16
N LEU A 77 -6.11 -2.88 16.76
CA LEU A 77 -6.19 -1.72 17.64
C LEU A 77 -7.64 -1.23 17.75
N PRO A 78 -8.02 -0.59 18.88
CA PRO A 78 -9.27 0.18 18.95
C PRO A 78 -9.35 1.20 17.80
N TYR A 79 -10.56 1.41 17.26
CA TYR A 79 -10.77 2.21 16.04
C TYR A 79 -10.10 3.58 16.09
N GLY A 80 -10.29 4.35 17.16
CA GLY A 80 -9.66 5.67 17.31
C GLY A 80 -8.13 5.59 17.27
N ARG A 81 -7.51 4.62 17.95
CA ARG A 81 -6.05 4.45 17.93
C ARG A 81 -5.53 4.03 16.56
N TYR A 82 -6.28 3.18 15.86
CA TYR A 82 -5.98 2.80 14.48
C TYR A 82 -6.01 4.03 13.56
N LEU A 83 -7.11 4.79 13.59
CA LEU A 83 -7.33 5.91 12.69
C LEU A 83 -6.32 7.03 12.94
N THR A 84 -6.05 7.41 14.19
CA THR A 84 -5.03 8.42 14.52
C THR A 84 -3.65 8.01 14.00
N ARG A 85 -3.23 6.76 14.21
CA ARG A 85 -1.92 6.30 13.70
C ARG A 85 -1.86 6.34 12.18
N ARG A 86 -2.96 6.00 11.50
CA ARG A 86 -3.05 6.00 10.04
C ARG A 86 -3.03 7.41 9.47
N LEU A 87 -3.80 8.33 10.06
CA LEU A 87 -3.82 9.75 9.70
C LEU A 87 -2.44 10.37 9.88
N CYS A 88 -1.79 10.18 11.03
CA CYS A 88 -0.45 10.70 11.25
C CYS A 88 0.55 10.14 10.22
N ARG A 89 0.49 8.84 9.93
CA ARG A 89 1.42 8.19 8.98
C ARG A 89 1.27 8.69 7.54
N ILE A 90 0.04 8.94 7.08
CA ILE A 90 -0.23 9.30 5.67
C ILE A 90 -0.36 10.80 5.50
N TYR A 91 -1.22 11.45 6.27
CA TYR A 91 -1.61 12.83 6.02
C TYR A 91 -0.48 13.83 6.34
N LEU A 92 0.27 13.63 7.43
CA LEU A 92 1.32 14.58 7.82
C LEU A 92 2.49 14.61 6.84
N PRO A 93 3.09 13.46 6.41
CA PRO A 93 4.14 13.51 5.40
C PRO A 93 3.61 14.00 4.05
N TYR A 94 2.35 13.69 3.69
CA TYR A 94 1.72 14.25 2.50
C TYR A 94 1.68 15.79 2.53
N LEU A 95 1.21 16.39 3.63
CA LEU A 95 1.14 17.85 3.77
C LEU A 95 2.51 18.50 3.60
N GLY A 96 3.56 17.94 4.19
CA GLY A 96 4.92 18.47 4.04
C GLY A 96 5.39 18.48 2.58
N VAL A 97 5.10 17.43 1.81
CA VAL A 97 5.45 17.40 0.38
C VAL A 97 4.54 18.32 -0.44
N ALA A 98 3.26 18.43 -0.10
CA ALA A 98 2.35 19.37 -0.77
C ALA A 98 2.80 20.82 -0.59
N LEU A 99 3.24 21.21 0.62
CA LEU A 99 3.81 22.53 0.88
C LEU A 99 5.13 22.75 0.13
N LEU A 100 6.00 21.74 0.10
CA LEU A 100 7.26 21.81 -0.64
C LEU A 100 7.03 21.95 -2.15
N ALA A 101 6.08 21.19 -2.70
CA ALA A 101 5.67 21.25 -4.10
C ALA A 101 5.06 22.62 -4.44
N ALA A 102 4.19 23.16 -3.59
CA ALA A 102 3.62 24.50 -3.77
C ALA A 102 4.70 25.59 -3.77
N TYR A 103 5.65 25.50 -2.85
CA TYR A 103 6.78 26.42 -2.77
C TYR A 103 7.60 26.42 -4.06
N PHE A 104 8.04 25.23 -4.52
CA PHE A 104 8.84 25.14 -5.73
C PHE A 104 8.07 25.49 -7.00
N ALA A 105 6.80 25.08 -7.10
CA ALA A 105 5.93 25.48 -8.20
C ALA A 105 5.77 27.01 -8.28
N SER A 106 5.69 27.71 -7.14
CA SER A 106 5.61 29.17 -7.13
C SER A 106 6.89 29.88 -7.63
N LYS A 107 8.05 29.22 -7.52
CA LYS A 107 9.36 29.79 -7.90
C LYS A 107 9.79 29.39 -9.30
N PHE A 108 9.45 28.17 -9.71
CA PHE A 108 9.99 27.54 -10.90
C PHE A 108 8.90 27.05 -11.86
N GLY A 109 7.61 27.16 -11.52
CA GLY A 109 6.52 26.74 -12.41
C GLY A 109 6.42 27.53 -13.71
N GLY A 110 5.68 26.98 -14.67
CA GLY A 110 5.38 27.63 -15.96
C GLY A 110 6.49 27.55 -17.02
N ALA A 111 7.56 26.79 -16.80
CA ALA A 111 8.63 26.60 -17.77
C ALA A 111 8.13 25.82 -19.01
N LYS A 112 8.21 26.46 -20.19
CA LYS A 112 7.78 25.88 -21.46
C LYS A 112 8.91 25.02 -22.04
N LEU A 113 8.71 23.69 -22.01
CA LEU A 113 9.68 22.71 -22.48
C LEU A 113 9.06 21.82 -23.56
N PRO A 114 9.82 21.30 -24.54
CA PRO A 114 9.30 20.38 -25.56
C PRO A 114 9.07 18.98 -24.96
N LEU A 115 8.13 18.88 -24.04
CA LEU A 115 7.72 17.69 -23.30
C LEU A 115 6.24 17.38 -23.59
N THR A 116 5.77 16.22 -23.15
CA THR A 116 4.39 15.78 -23.37
C THR A 116 3.37 16.63 -22.58
N GLN A 117 2.08 16.49 -22.92
CA GLN A 117 0.97 17.14 -22.22
C GLN A 117 0.98 16.85 -20.71
N THR A 118 1.40 15.64 -20.29
CA THR A 118 1.46 15.26 -18.88
C THR A 118 2.36 16.18 -18.05
N TYR A 119 3.41 16.75 -18.63
CA TYR A 119 4.23 17.77 -17.96
C TYR A 119 3.45 19.07 -17.74
N TYR A 120 2.59 19.46 -18.68
CA TYR A 120 1.78 20.67 -18.61
C TYR A 120 0.59 20.56 -17.65
N ASP A 121 0.20 19.35 -17.27
CA ASP A 121 -0.89 19.09 -16.32
C ASP A 121 -0.49 19.32 -14.85
N THR A 122 0.70 19.85 -14.56
CA THR A 122 1.18 20.14 -13.20
C THR A 122 2.18 21.30 -13.23
N TRP A 123 2.17 22.19 -12.23
CA TRP A 123 3.05 23.37 -12.10
C TRP A 123 2.91 24.46 -13.19
N HIS A 124 1.87 24.40 -14.02
CA HIS A 124 1.60 25.43 -15.04
C HIS A 124 0.38 26.31 -14.70
N GLU A 125 -0.29 26.06 -13.58
CA GLU A 125 -1.32 26.92 -13.01
C GLU A 125 -0.75 27.77 -11.87
N PRO A 126 -1.22 29.03 -11.70
CA PRO A 126 -0.83 29.86 -10.58
C PRO A 126 -1.16 29.23 -9.22
N ILE A 127 -0.28 29.41 -8.24
CA ILE A 127 -0.53 28.96 -6.86
C ILE A 127 -1.55 29.89 -6.20
N THR A 128 -2.82 29.48 -6.25
CA THR A 128 -3.95 30.22 -5.65
C THR A 128 -4.33 29.65 -4.29
N ARG A 129 -5.04 30.45 -3.47
CA ARG A 129 -5.66 29.95 -2.23
C ARG A 129 -6.60 28.77 -2.50
N LYS A 130 -7.33 28.79 -3.62
CA LYS A 130 -8.19 27.69 -4.08
C LYS A 130 -7.39 26.41 -4.29
N LEU A 131 -6.23 26.48 -4.96
CA LEU A 131 -5.35 25.33 -5.14
C LEU A 131 -4.87 24.79 -3.79
N VAL A 132 -4.38 25.65 -2.89
CA VAL A 132 -3.90 25.21 -1.57
C VAL A 132 -5.01 24.52 -0.77
N LEU A 133 -6.21 25.09 -0.73
CA LEU A 133 -7.37 24.48 -0.05
C LEU A 133 -7.77 23.16 -0.70
N HIS A 134 -7.74 23.09 -2.03
CA HIS A 134 -8.03 21.86 -2.78
C HIS A 134 -7.05 20.74 -2.42
N GLN A 135 -5.76 21.06 -2.22
CA GLN A 135 -4.75 20.08 -1.82
C GLN A 135 -4.91 19.58 -0.38
N LEU A 136 -5.52 20.36 0.54
CA LEU A 136 -5.79 19.89 1.90
C LEU A 136 -6.76 18.70 1.93
N VAL A 137 -7.68 18.62 0.97
CA VAL A 137 -8.65 17.52 0.84
C VAL A 137 -8.24 16.49 -0.22
N PHE A 138 -6.97 16.49 -0.65
CA PHE A 138 -6.45 15.66 -1.74
C PHE A 138 -7.21 15.83 -3.07
N GLY A 139 -7.72 17.03 -3.32
CA GLY A 139 -8.39 17.32 -4.58
C GLY A 139 -7.45 17.07 -5.76
N SER A 140 -7.87 16.23 -6.70
CA SER A 140 -7.05 15.84 -7.84
C SER A 140 -7.90 15.45 -9.05
N GLY A 141 -7.46 15.88 -10.25
CA GLY A 141 -7.71 15.21 -11.53
C GLY A 141 -9.11 15.41 -12.13
N GLY A 142 -9.17 16.09 -13.27
CA GLY A 142 -10.37 16.23 -14.11
C GLY A 142 -11.10 17.57 -14.02
N VAL A 143 -10.76 18.39 -13.02
CA VAL A 143 -11.31 19.74 -12.83
C VAL A 143 -10.20 20.67 -12.34
N THR A 144 -10.19 21.92 -12.81
CA THR A 144 -9.28 22.96 -12.31
C THR A 144 -9.55 23.25 -10.82
N PRO A 145 -8.53 23.23 -9.96
CA PRO A 145 -7.10 23.33 -10.28
C PRO A 145 -6.36 21.99 -10.36
N GLN A 146 -5.30 21.96 -11.17
CA GLN A 146 -4.43 20.81 -11.40
C GLN A 146 -3.64 20.38 -10.14
N PRO A 147 -3.24 19.10 -10.01
CA PRO A 147 -2.51 18.63 -8.84
C PRO A 147 -1.09 19.21 -8.75
N LEU A 148 -0.56 19.35 -7.53
CA LEU A 148 0.82 19.79 -7.29
C LEU A 148 1.88 18.70 -7.52
N SER A 149 1.45 17.44 -7.59
CA SER A 149 2.30 16.29 -7.85
C SER A 149 1.47 15.19 -8.53
N MET A 150 2.07 14.51 -9.51
CA MET A 150 1.42 13.47 -10.32
C MET A 150 0.98 12.24 -9.50
N GLY A 151 1.55 12.02 -8.30
CA GLY A 151 1.23 10.86 -7.47
C GLY A 151 0.12 11.06 -6.43
N PHE A 152 -0.35 12.28 -6.19
CA PHE A 152 -1.21 12.59 -5.04
C PHE A 152 -2.63 12.02 -5.14
N TRP A 153 -3.12 11.82 -6.37
CA TRP A 153 -4.51 11.44 -6.61
C TRP A 153 -4.91 10.10 -5.97
N SER A 154 -3.97 9.16 -5.77
CA SER A 154 -4.28 7.85 -5.21
C SER A 154 -4.44 7.86 -3.68
N LEU A 155 -3.84 8.84 -2.99
CA LEU A 155 -3.79 8.89 -1.52
C LEU A 155 -5.16 9.11 -0.90
N LYS A 156 -6.03 9.88 -1.57
CA LYS A 156 -7.41 10.12 -1.12
C LYS A 156 -8.21 8.82 -1.01
N PHE A 157 -8.05 7.93 -1.98
CA PHE A 157 -8.69 6.61 -1.97
C PHE A 157 -8.11 5.75 -0.86
N GLU A 158 -6.78 5.74 -0.67
CA GLU A 158 -6.17 4.96 0.39
C GLU A 158 -6.64 5.43 1.78
N LEU A 159 -6.77 6.75 1.99
CA LEU A 159 -7.26 7.30 3.25
C LEU A 159 -8.75 7.03 3.45
N ALA A 160 -9.58 7.25 2.42
CA ALA A 160 -11.01 6.95 2.45
C ALA A 160 -11.26 5.47 2.78
N ILE A 161 -10.60 4.56 2.08
CA ILE A 161 -10.73 3.12 2.32
C ILE A 161 -10.24 2.76 3.72
N SER A 162 -9.11 3.33 4.17
CA SER A 162 -8.61 3.10 5.53
C SER A 162 -9.62 3.52 6.60
N PHE A 163 -10.41 4.57 6.37
CA PHE A 163 -11.41 5.05 7.34
C PHE A 163 -12.49 3.99 7.65
N PHE A 164 -13.03 3.32 6.63
CA PHE A 164 -14.05 2.27 6.80
C PHE A 164 -13.46 0.84 6.83
N PHE A 165 -12.13 0.70 6.72
CA PHE A 165 -11.47 -0.59 6.61
C PHE A 165 -11.78 -1.59 7.74
N PRO A 166 -11.90 -1.18 9.02
CA PRO A 166 -12.29 -2.13 10.08
C PRO A 166 -13.70 -2.71 9.88
N LEU A 167 -14.65 -1.93 9.35
CA LEU A 167 -15.99 -2.40 8.98
C LEU A 167 -15.92 -3.37 7.80
N LEU A 168 -15.06 -3.07 6.82
CA LEU A 168 -14.81 -3.94 5.69
C LEU A 168 -14.27 -5.31 6.15
N CYS A 169 -13.30 -5.33 7.06
CA CYS A 169 -12.78 -6.57 7.64
C CYS A 169 -13.85 -7.35 8.40
N TRP A 170 -14.75 -6.66 9.11
CA TRP A 170 -15.89 -7.29 9.78
C TRP A 170 -16.83 -7.97 8.79
N ALA A 171 -17.18 -7.30 7.70
CA ALA A 171 -18.00 -7.88 6.63
C ALA A 171 -17.33 -9.09 5.94
N LEU A 172 -16.00 -9.08 5.83
CA LEU A 172 -15.20 -10.16 5.21
C LEU A 172 -14.99 -11.40 6.11
N ARG A 173 -15.58 -11.44 7.32
CA ARG A 173 -15.49 -12.60 8.23
C ARG A 173 -16.19 -13.84 7.68
N GLY A 174 -17.25 -13.66 6.89
CA GLY A 174 -18.04 -14.73 6.29
C GLY A 174 -17.26 -15.59 5.27
N PRO A 175 -17.96 -16.42 4.48
CA PRO A 175 -17.31 -17.27 3.48
C PRO A 175 -16.45 -16.48 2.50
N THR A 176 -15.21 -16.92 2.27
CA THR A 176 -14.24 -16.21 1.42
C THR A 176 -14.72 -16.08 -0.02
N LEU A 177 -15.47 -17.06 -0.54
CA LEU A 177 -16.05 -16.97 -1.88
C LEU A 177 -17.05 -15.81 -2.03
N ILE A 178 -17.87 -15.55 -1.01
CA ILE A 178 -18.82 -14.43 -1.02
C ILE A 178 -18.06 -13.10 -0.97
N GLY A 179 -17.07 -13.00 -0.08
CA GLY A 179 -16.21 -11.82 -0.01
C GLY A 179 -15.47 -11.56 -1.32
N LEU A 180 -14.99 -12.62 -1.98
CA LEU A 180 -14.31 -12.54 -3.26
C LEU A 180 -15.29 -12.08 -4.36
N ALA A 181 -16.47 -12.69 -4.46
CA ALA A 181 -17.50 -12.27 -5.41
C ALA A 181 -17.88 -10.80 -5.24
N ALA A 182 -18.05 -10.32 -4.00
CA ALA A 182 -18.30 -8.92 -3.71
C ALA A 182 -17.14 -8.01 -4.13
N ALA A 183 -15.89 -8.41 -3.84
CA ALA A 183 -14.71 -7.66 -4.23
C ALA A 183 -14.53 -7.57 -5.76
N LEU A 184 -14.81 -8.67 -6.47
CA LEU A 184 -14.83 -8.75 -7.93
C LEU A 184 -15.90 -7.81 -8.51
N ALA A 185 -17.12 -7.86 -7.95
CA ALA A 185 -18.23 -7.01 -8.37
C ALA A 185 -17.91 -5.52 -8.20
N LEU A 186 -17.38 -5.10 -7.04
CA LEU A 186 -16.94 -3.72 -6.83
C LEU A 186 -15.81 -3.32 -7.78
N GLY A 187 -14.85 -4.20 -8.05
CA GLY A 187 -13.79 -3.93 -9.02
C GLY A 187 -14.32 -3.68 -10.43
N PHE A 188 -15.28 -4.50 -10.87
CA PHE A 188 -15.88 -4.41 -12.20
C PHE A 188 -16.79 -3.20 -12.36
N GLU A 189 -17.69 -2.96 -11.40
CA GLU A 189 -18.58 -1.80 -11.41
C GLU A 189 -17.82 -0.50 -11.23
N GLY A 190 -16.82 -0.47 -10.32
CA GLY A 190 -15.97 0.70 -10.12
C GLY A 190 -15.20 1.12 -11.38
N ALA A 191 -14.76 0.16 -12.20
CA ALA A 191 -14.08 0.46 -13.46
C ALA A 191 -14.99 1.09 -14.53
N ARG A 192 -16.32 0.90 -14.42
CA ARG A 192 -17.33 1.47 -15.33
C ARG A 192 -17.84 2.84 -14.87
N LEU A 193 -17.76 3.11 -13.57
CA LEU A 193 -18.22 4.36 -12.99
C LEU A 193 -17.23 5.50 -13.27
N PRO A 194 -17.74 6.72 -13.55
CA PRO A 194 -16.89 7.85 -13.85
C PRO A 194 -16.24 8.47 -12.61
N GLY A 195 -15.12 9.16 -12.85
CA GLY A 195 -14.48 10.03 -11.86
C GLY A 195 -14.01 9.34 -10.59
N ASP A 196 -13.93 10.12 -9.52
CA ASP A 196 -13.40 9.67 -8.24
C ASP A 196 -14.26 8.59 -7.58
N PHE A 197 -15.57 8.63 -7.78
CA PHE A 197 -16.46 7.63 -7.22
C PHE A 197 -16.15 6.24 -7.78
N GLY A 198 -16.00 6.12 -9.10
CA GLY A 198 -15.61 4.84 -9.72
C GLY A 198 -14.24 4.35 -9.24
N GLY A 199 -13.27 5.27 -9.13
CA GLY A 199 -11.96 4.97 -8.54
C GLY A 199 -12.08 4.41 -7.12
N LEU A 200 -12.84 5.06 -6.24
CA LEU A 200 -13.05 4.62 -4.86
C LEU A 200 -13.65 3.21 -4.79
N VAL A 201 -14.68 2.93 -5.59
CA VAL A 201 -15.35 1.62 -5.64
C VAL A 201 -14.37 0.55 -6.14
N MET A 202 -13.64 0.82 -7.23
CA MET A 202 -12.65 -0.10 -7.81
C MET A 202 -11.52 -0.44 -6.82
N TYR A 203 -10.94 0.59 -6.19
CA TYR A 203 -9.83 0.39 -5.25
C TYR A 203 -10.30 -0.24 -3.92
N THR A 204 -11.57 -0.05 -3.54
CA THR A 204 -12.18 -0.80 -2.42
C THR A 204 -12.18 -2.29 -2.72
N GLY A 205 -12.60 -2.68 -3.94
CA GLY A 205 -12.50 -4.07 -4.41
C GLY A 205 -11.07 -4.60 -4.32
N ALA A 206 -10.08 -3.86 -4.82
CA ALA A 206 -8.66 -4.26 -4.72
C ALA A 206 -8.18 -4.44 -3.27
N PHE A 207 -8.59 -3.55 -2.36
CA PHE A 207 -8.30 -3.66 -0.92
C PHE A 207 -8.92 -4.92 -0.29
N MET A 208 -10.17 -5.25 -0.66
CA MET A 208 -10.85 -6.45 -0.18
C MET A 208 -10.13 -7.72 -0.63
N ILE A 209 -9.69 -7.80 -1.90
CA ILE A 209 -8.96 -8.98 -2.39
C ILE A 209 -7.63 -9.12 -1.63
N GLY A 210 -6.91 -8.03 -1.39
CA GLY A 210 -5.73 -8.04 -0.53
C GLY A 210 -6.03 -8.58 0.87
N ALA A 211 -7.13 -8.13 1.49
CA ALA A 211 -7.54 -8.58 2.82
C ALA A 211 -7.95 -10.07 2.86
N LEU A 212 -8.63 -10.57 1.83
CA LEU A 212 -8.99 -11.98 1.68
C LEU A 212 -7.76 -12.86 1.42
N ALA A 213 -6.80 -12.38 0.63
CA ALA A 213 -5.53 -13.06 0.43
C ALA A 213 -4.74 -13.18 1.75
N ALA A 214 -4.82 -12.17 2.62
CA ALA A 214 -4.24 -12.25 3.97
C ALA A 214 -5.00 -13.23 4.87
N LYS A 215 -6.34 -13.29 4.78
CA LYS A 215 -7.19 -14.23 5.52
C LYS A 215 -6.88 -15.69 5.15
N GLU A 216 -6.77 -15.99 3.86
CA GLU A 216 -6.50 -17.34 3.35
C GLU A 216 -5.00 -17.64 3.17
N ARG A 217 -4.12 -16.81 3.75
CA ARG A 217 -2.67 -16.87 3.53
C ARG A 217 -2.09 -18.28 3.74
N GLU A 218 -2.50 -18.97 4.81
CA GLU A 218 -2.01 -20.32 5.11
C GLU A 218 -2.50 -21.35 4.09
N ARG A 219 -3.79 -21.29 3.71
CA ARG A 219 -4.35 -22.18 2.68
C ARG A 219 -3.69 -21.96 1.32
N ILE A 220 -3.50 -20.71 0.93
CA ILE A 220 -2.80 -20.33 -0.31
C ILE A 220 -1.36 -20.85 -0.29
N TYR A 221 -0.65 -20.70 0.82
CA TYR A 221 0.72 -21.19 0.97
C TYR A 221 0.80 -22.72 0.82
N LEU A 222 -0.08 -23.45 1.51
CA LEU A 222 -0.13 -24.91 1.43
C LEU A 222 -0.49 -25.39 0.02
N TRP A 223 -1.50 -24.78 -0.61
CA TRP A 223 -1.86 -25.04 -1.99
C TRP A 223 -0.69 -24.79 -2.95
N PHE A 224 -0.05 -23.63 -2.87
CA PHE A 224 1.07 -23.27 -3.73
C PHE A 224 2.27 -24.24 -3.57
N ARG A 225 2.51 -24.74 -2.35
CA ARG A 225 3.55 -25.76 -2.09
C ARG A 225 3.16 -27.15 -2.60
N GLY A 226 1.88 -27.48 -2.69
CA GLY A 226 1.40 -28.74 -3.28
C GLY A 226 1.51 -28.80 -4.80
N ILE A 227 1.58 -27.65 -5.46
CA ILE A 227 1.71 -27.56 -6.93
C ILE A 227 3.13 -27.93 -7.38
N GLY A 228 3.24 -28.70 -8.47
CA GLY A 228 4.51 -29.05 -9.11
C GLY A 228 5.27 -27.83 -9.65
N THR A 229 6.60 -27.93 -9.70
CA THR A 229 7.50 -26.84 -10.13
C THR A 229 7.15 -26.23 -11.51
N PRO A 230 6.81 -27.00 -12.56
CA PRO A 230 6.44 -26.43 -13.86
C PRO A 230 5.20 -25.54 -13.79
N MET A 231 4.17 -25.97 -13.05
CA MET A 231 2.93 -25.23 -12.89
C MET A 231 3.15 -23.92 -12.09
N ARG A 232 4.10 -23.89 -11.15
CA ARG A 232 4.48 -22.62 -10.47
C ARG A 232 5.08 -21.60 -11.44
N TYR A 233 5.94 -22.05 -12.35
CA TYR A 233 6.51 -21.18 -13.38
C TYR A 233 5.47 -20.75 -14.41
N LEU A 234 4.52 -21.62 -14.75
CA LEU A 234 3.37 -21.25 -15.59
C LEU A 234 2.51 -20.19 -14.92
N LEU A 235 2.14 -20.37 -13.65
CA LEU A 235 1.39 -19.36 -12.88
C LEU A 235 2.16 -18.03 -12.78
N LEU A 236 3.48 -18.09 -12.59
CA LEU A 236 4.34 -16.90 -12.63
C LEU A 236 4.29 -16.23 -14.01
N GLY A 237 4.40 -17.00 -15.08
CA GLY A 237 4.28 -16.52 -16.45
C GLY A 237 2.92 -15.87 -16.71
N LEU A 238 1.83 -16.48 -16.24
CA LEU A 238 0.48 -15.93 -16.38
C LEU A 238 0.27 -14.67 -15.55
N VAL A 239 0.83 -14.59 -14.34
CA VAL A 239 0.80 -13.37 -13.53
C VAL A 239 1.56 -12.25 -14.22
N VAL A 240 2.75 -12.54 -14.76
CA VAL A 240 3.55 -11.60 -15.55
C VAL A 240 2.78 -11.17 -16.79
N VAL A 241 2.34 -12.09 -17.64
CA VAL A 241 1.60 -11.80 -18.87
C VAL A 241 0.31 -11.03 -18.56
N GLY A 242 -0.48 -11.44 -17.57
CA GLY A 242 -1.70 -10.74 -17.15
C GLY A 242 -1.42 -9.34 -16.61
N PHE A 243 -0.34 -9.18 -15.85
CA PHE A 243 0.14 -7.87 -15.42
C PHE A 243 0.62 -7.02 -16.61
N TYR A 244 0.96 -7.58 -17.77
CA TYR A 244 1.52 -6.80 -18.89
C TYR A 244 0.60 -6.62 -20.09
N ALA A 245 -0.30 -7.57 -20.37
CA ALA A 245 -1.20 -7.55 -21.51
C ALA A 245 -2.44 -6.66 -21.32
N GLY A 246 -2.85 -6.37 -20.08
CA GLY A 246 -4.03 -5.54 -19.81
C GLY A 246 -3.75 -4.03 -19.82
N GLU A 247 -4.75 -3.24 -20.24
CA GLU A 247 -4.80 -1.79 -19.95
C GLU A 247 -4.74 -1.51 -18.45
N SER A 248 -4.27 -0.33 -18.05
CA SER A 248 -4.04 0.03 -16.64
C SER A 248 -5.31 -0.01 -15.77
N LYS A 249 -6.49 0.21 -16.36
CA LYS A 249 -7.80 0.17 -15.68
C LYS A 249 -8.47 -1.21 -15.69
N ASN A 250 -7.83 -2.23 -16.26
CA ASN A 250 -8.42 -3.57 -16.30
C ASN A 250 -8.29 -4.28 -14.96
N PHE A 251 -9.40 -4.88 -14.53
CA PHE A 251 -9.50 -5.65 -13.32
C PHE A 251 -8.52 -6.86 -13.26
N ILE A 252 -8.06 -7.33 -14.43
CA ILE A 252 -6.98 -8.32 -14.58
C ILE A 252 -5.71 -7.90 -13.80
N ASN A 253 -5.43 -6.60 -13.69
CA ASN A 253 -4.29 -6.08 -12.94
C ASN A 253 -4.40 -6.35 -11.44
N VAL A 254 -5.62 -6.43 -10.89
CA VAL A 254 -5.85 -6.75 -9.46
C VAL A 254 -5.50 -8.21 -9.20
N LEU A 255 -5.95 -9.13 -10.06
CA LEU A 255 -5.61 -10.55 -9.97
C LEU A 255 -4.10 -10.77 -10.11
N ALA A 256 -3.46 -10.06 -11.05
CA ALA A 256 -2.02 -10.12 -11.23
C ALA A 256 -1.27 -9.57 -10.01
N ALA A 257 -1.71 -8.44 -9.43
CA ALA A 257 -1.14 -7.91 -8.19
C ALA A 257 -1.25 -8.90 -7.02
N CYS A 258 -2.37 -9.62 -6.90
CA CYS A 258 -2.53 -10.69 -5.91
C CYS A 258 -1.55 -11.84 -6.16
N GLY A 259 -1.39 -12.25 -7.43
CA GLY A 259 -0.40 -13.25 -7.82
C GLY A 259 1.03 -12.86 -7.43
N VAL A 260 1.42 -11.59 -7.65
CA VAL A 260 2.73 -11.06 -7.25
C VAL A 260 2.94 -11.19 -5.74
N ILE A 261 1.92 -10.88 -4.92
CA ILE A 261 1.99 -11.04 -3.46
C ILE A 261 2.16 -12.51 -3.08
N VAL A 262 1.35 -13.41 -3.65
CA VAL A 262 1.44 -14.85 -3.39
C VAL A 262 2.82 -15.40 -3.75
N ILE A 263 3.38 -15.00 -4.88
CA ILE A 263 4.73 -15.39 -5.30
C ILE A 263 5.77 -14.83 -4.33
N ALA A 264 5.65 -13.58 -3.91
CA ALA A 264 6.55 -12.95 -2.95
C ALA A 264 6.51 -13.64 -1.57
N ASP A 265 5.34 -14.17 -1.17
CA ASP A 265 5.16 -14.91 0.09
C ASP A 265 5.65 -16.38 0.02
N CYS A 266 5.41 -17.06 -1.11
CA CYS A 266 5.46 -18.51 -1.18
C CYS A 266 6.67 -19.08 -1.95
N SER A 267 7.43 -18.24 -2.66
CA SER A 267 8.55 -18.69 -3.50
C SER A 267 9.92 -18.32 -2.92
N ARG A 268 11.00 -18.84 -3.57
CA ARG A 268 12.39 -18.46 -3.25
C ARG A 268 12.65 -16.95 -3.39
N VAL A 269 11.79 -16.24 -4.12
CA VAL A 269 11.83 -14.77 -4.26
C VAL A 269 11.71 -14.08 -2.89
N ARG A 270 11.04 -14.69 -1.91
CA ARG A 270 10.96 -14.16 -0.54
C ARG A 270 12.34 -13.88 0.06
N GLY A 271 13.28 -14.82 -0.08
CA GLY A 271 14.64 -14.68 0.44
C GLY A 271 15.42 -13.59 -0.28
N TRP A 272 15.23 -13.45 -1.59
CA TRP A 272 15.83 -12.38 -2.38
C TRP A 272 15.27 -11.00 -2.03
N LEU A 273 13.95 -10.85 -1.92
CA LEU A 273 13.28 -9.61 -1.49
C LEU A 273 13.61 -9.23 -0.04
N SER A 274 14.03 -10.19 0.78
CA SER A 274 14.44 -9.94 2.16
C SER A 274 15.90 -9.44 2.27
N ARG A 275 16.63 -9.30 1.16
CA ARG A 275 17.97 -8.70 1.15
C ARG A 275 17.91 -7.22 1.51
N PHE A 276 18.99 -6.73 2.13
CA PHE A 276 19.08 -5.37 2.66
C PHE A 276 18.65 -4.28 1.67
N PHE A 277 19.09 -4.37 0.41
CA PHE A 277 18.77 -3.38 -0.62
C PHE A 277 17.26 -3.23 -0.86
N PHE A 278 16.54 -4.33 -1.05
CA PHE A 278 15.09 -4.27 -1.32
C PHE A 278 14.31 -3.86 -0.08
N VAL A 279 14.72 -4.33 1.10
CA VAL A 279 14.13 -3.88 2.36
C VAL A 279 14.34 -2.39 2.56
N TYR A 280 15.51 -1.86 2.19
CA TYR A 280 15.78 -0.43 2.21
C TYR A 280 14.86 0.34 1.24
N LEU A 281 14.69 -0.12 0.00
CA LEU A 281 13.72 0.47 -0.93
C LEU A 281 12.30 0.50 -0.33
N GLY A 282 11.91 -0.57 0.36
CA GLY A 282 10.64 -0.63 1.07
C GLY A 282 10.51 0.36 2.22
N LYS A 283 11.60 0.66 2.93
CA LYS A 283 11.60 1.66 4.02
C LYS A 283 11.36 3.08 3.52
N ILE A 284 11.90 3.43 2.35
CA ILE A 284 11.77 4.79 1.78
C ILE A 284 10.60 4.91 0.79
N SER A 285 9.86 3.82 0.53
CA SER A 285 8.93 3.74 -0.61
C SER A 285 7.83 4.78 -0.57
N TYR A 286 7.30 5.10 0.62
CA TYR A 286 6.23 6.08 0.77
C TYR A 286 6.75 7.49 0.50
N SER A 287 7.87 7.87 1.13
CA SER A 287 8.55 9.13 0.85
C SER A 287 8.97 9.28 -0.62
N LEU A 288 9.47 8.23 -1.26
CA LEU A 288 9.79 8.20 -2.69
C LEU A 288 8.54 8.44 -3.55
N TYR A 289 7.45 7.74 -3.24
CA TYR A 289 6.17 7.91 -3.92
C TYR A 289 5.61 9.34 -3.76
N LEU A 290 5.82 10.01 -2.63
CA LEU A 290 5.37 11.39 -2.47
C LEU A 290 6.26 12.38 -3.24
N LEU A 291 7.58 12.26 -3.13
CA LEU A 291 8.54 13.28 -3.60
C LEU A 291 8.91 13.16 -5.08
N HIS A 292 8.71 11.99 -5.72
CA HIS A 292 9.18 11.77 -7.09
C HIS A 292 8.66 12.84 -8.07
N GLY A 293 7.38 13.21 -7.99
CA GLY A 293 6.82 14.27 -8.83
C GLY A 293 7.53 15.61 -8.65
N THR A 294 7.69 16.06 -7.40
CA THR A 294 8.38 17.32 -7.08
C THR A 294 9.83 17.32 -7.56
N ALA A 295 10.57 16.23 -7.34
CA ALA A 295 11.95 16.09 -7.80
C ALA A 295 12.03 16.11 -9.34
N LEU A 296 11.11 15.43 -10.02
CA LEU A 296 11.02 15.36 -11.48
C LEU A 296 10.84 16.76 -12.07
N PHE A 297 9.86 17.52 -11.57
CA PHE A 297 9.62 18.88 -12.05
C PHE A 297 10.79 19.81 -11.80
N LEU A 298 11.38 19.79 -10.60
CA LEU A 298 12.58 20.60 -10.31
C LEU A 298 13.72 20.32 -11.29
N CYS A 299 14.08 19.05 -11.48
CA CYS A 299 15.19 18.70 -12.35
C CYS A 299 14.93 19.08 -13.80
N PHE A 300 13.73 18.78 -14.33
CA PHE A 300 13.41 19.11 -15.72
C PHE A 300 13.34 20.63 -15.92
N THR A 301 12.65 21.37 -15.05
CA THR A 301 12.55 22.83 -15.20
C THR A 301 13.92 23.51 -15.08
N LEU A 302 14.80 23.07 -14.18
CA LEU A 302 16.08 23.74 -13.95
C LEU A 302 17.19 23.36 -14.94
N LEU A 303 17.16 22.14 -15.47
CA LEU A 303 18.30 21.53 -16.19
C LEU A 303 18.00 21.16 -17.65
N TYR A 304 16.73 20.97 -18.05
CA TYR A 304 16.40 20.35 -19.34
C TYR A 304 16.98 21.07 -20.57
N THR A 305 17.03 22.40 -20.55
CA THR A 305 17.59 23.20 -21.65
C THR A 305 19.11 23.44 -21.54
N LYS A 306 19.73 23.01 -20.43
CA LYS A 306 21.14 23.33 -20.11
C LYS A 306 22.08 22.16 -20.29
N VAL A 307 21.58 20.93 -20.14
CA VAL A 307 22.39 19.71 -20.19
C VAL A 307 21.66 18.59 -20.96
N PRO A 308 22.38 17.59 -21.49
CA PRO A 308 21.77 16.44 -22.12
C PRO A 308 20.74 15.74 -21.23
N SER A 309 19.67 15.20 -21.84
CA SER A 309 18.56 14.54 -21.14
C SER A 309 19.01 13.41 -20.21
N ALA A 310 20.05 12.66 -20.57
CA ALA A 310 20.63 11.62 -19.71
C ALA A 310 21.13 12.18 -18.37
N ILE A 311 21.71 13.39 -18.36
CA ILE A 311 22.16 14.07 -17.15
C ILE A 311 20.97 14.55 -16.32
N VAL A 312 19.92 15.09 -16.97
CA VAL A 312 18.67 15.50 -16.30
C VAL A 312 18.02 14.32 -15.59
N ILE A 313 17.90 13.19 -16.28
CA ILE A 313 17.32 11.95 -15.74
C ILE A 313 18.19 11.43 -14.58
N SER A 314 19.51 11.43 -14.73
CA SER A 314 20.42 10.99 -13.67
C SER A 314 20.30 11.88 -12.42
N ALA A 315 20.26 13.21 -12.61
CA ALA A 315 20.04 14.17 -11.54
C ALA A 315 18.67 13.97 -10.87
N TYR A 316 17.62 13.71 -11.65
CA TYR A 316 16.29 13.38 -11.14
C TYR A 316 16.31 12.10 -10.29
N LEU A 317 16.89 11.01 -10.79
CA LEU A 317 16.93 9.75 -10.04
C LEU A 317 17.71 9.94 -8.73
N VAL A 318 18.92 10.53 -8.78
CA VAL A 318 19.73 10.78 -7.60
C VAL A 318 18.99 11.66 -6.60
N SER A 319 18.40 12.77 -7.04
CA SER A 319 17.66 13.68 -6.17
C SER A 319 16.40 13.04 -5.58
N ALA A 320 15.62 12.28 -6.36
CA ALA A 320 14.41 11.61 -5.90
C ALA A 320 14.72 10.59 -4.79
N PHE A 321 15.71 9.71 -4.99
CA PHE A 321 16.11 8.71 -3.99
C PHE A 321 16.76 9.36 -2.76
N THR A 322 17.59 10.38 -2.94
CA THR A 322 18.25 11.08 -1.84
C THR A 322 17.25 11.87 -0.99
N ALA A 323 16.35 12.64 -1.63
CA ALA A 323 15.29 13.35 -0.94
C ALA A 323 14.36 12.38 -0.21
N ALA A 324 13.98 11.26 -0.85
CA ALA A 324 13.16 10.23 -0.23
C ALA A 324 13.81 9.62 1.02
N HIS A 325 15.12 9.37 1.00
CA HIS A 325 15.85 8.87 2.17
C HIS A 325 15.74 9.84 3.37
N PHE A 326 16.06 11.11 3.15
CA PHE A 326 16.04 12.10 4.23
C PHE A 326 14.61 12.39 4.70
N TYR A 327 13.64 12.44 3.79
CA TYR A 327 12.25 12.66 4.13
C TYR A 327 11.67 11.48 4.92
N ALA A 328 12.02 10.25 4.55
CA ALA A 328 11.62 9.06 5.30
C ALA A 328 12.16 9.12 6.75
N LYS A 329 13.45 9.43 6.89
CA LYS A 329 14.12 9.47 8.20
C LYS A 329 13.60 10.59 9.10
N TYR A 330 13.42 11.80 8.58
CA TYR A 330 13.13 12.97 9.42
C TYR A 330 11.64 13.32 9.53
N VAL A 331 10.86 13.08 8.47
CA VAL A 331 9.44 13.47 8.44
C VAL A 331 8.53 12.26 8.60
N GLU A 332 8.73 11.20 7.82
CA GLU A 332 7.86 10.02 7.87
C GLU A 332 7.98 9.28 9.21
N GLU A 333 9.20 8.96 9.65
CA GLU A 333 9.41 8.30 10.95
C GLU A 333 8.93 9.16 12.13
N GLY A 334 9.13 10.48 12.05
CA GLY A 334 8.63 11.44 13.02
C GLY A 334 7.10 11.44 13.10
N SER A 335 6.43 11.42 11.94
CA SER A 335 4.97 11.37 11.84
C SER A 335 4.40 10.06 12.39
N ILE A 336 5.06 8.93 12.12
CA ILE A 336 4.71 7.63 12.71
C ILE A 336 4.91 7.65 14.23
N ALA A 337 6.01 8.24 14.72
CA ALA A 337 6.29 8.35 16.15
C ALA A 337 5.24 9.23 16.85
N LEU A 338 4.83 10.34 16.25
CA LEU A 338 3.76 11.20 16.75
C LEU A 338 2.44 10.43 16.89
N GLY A 339 2.04 9.69 15.85
CA GLY A 339 0.83 8.85 15.91
C GLY A 339 0.88 7.81 17.05
N ARG A 340 2.05 7.23 17.33
CA ARG A 340 2.23 6.33 18.49
C ARG A 340 2.12 7.08 19.82
N ARG A 341 2.69 8.29 19.93
CA ARG A 341 2.61 9.12 21.15
C ARG A 341 1.17 9.54 21.46
N LEU A 342 0.42 10.02 20.46
CA LEU A 342 -0.98 10.44 20.61
C LEU A 342 -1.92 9.29 21.02
N THR A 343 -1.54 8.05 20.70
CA THR A 343 -2.36 6.86 20.98
C THR A 343 -1.79 6.01 22.12
N ARG A 344 -0.76 6.48 22.81
CA ARG A 344 -0.21 5.84 24.01
C ARG A 344 -1.22 6.05 25.13
N GLY A 345 -2.03 5.02 25.39
CA GLY A 345 -2.95 5.05 26.53
C GLY A 345 -2.17 5.27 27.83
N LYS A 346 -2.78 5.94 28.81
CA LYS A 346 -2.35 5.79 30.21
C LYS A 346 -2.35 4.29 30.47
N GLN A 347 -1.18 3.68 30.67
CA GLN A 347 -1.15 2.40 31.35
C GLN A 347 -1.87 2.65 32.67
N ARG A 348 -3.01 1.99 32.90
CA ARG A 348 -3.59 1.91 34.23
C ARG A 348 -2.46 1.37 35.10
N LYS A 349 -1.84 2.21 35.94
CA LYS A 349 -1.00 1.73 37.02
C LYS A 349 -1.93 0.81 37.80
N LEU A 350 -1.72 -0.50 37.70
CA LEU A 350 -2.36 -1.44 38.61
C LEU A 350 -2.03 -0.94 40.01
N LYS A 351 -3.05 -0.59 40.78
CA LYS A 351 -2.83 -0.29 42.20
C LYS A 351 -2.47 -1.61 42.88
N PRO A 352 -1.63 -1.61 43.93
CA PRO A 352 -1.32 -2.83 44.68
C PRO A 352 -2.57 -3.58 45.17
N GLU A 353 -3.67 -2.86 45.38
CA GLU A 353 -5.00 -3.38 45.76
C GLU A 353 -5.62 -4.32 44.71
N ASP A 354 -5.28 -4.18 43.42
CA ASP A 354 -5.75 -5.07 42.33
C ASP A 354 -4.98 -6.43 42.33
N LEU A 355 -3.91 -6.58 43.12
CA LEU A 355 -3.07 -7.78 43.19
C LEU A 355 -3.36 -8.66 44.42
N THR A 356 -4.22 -8.22 45.34
CA THR A 356 -4.45 -8.88 46.64
C THR A 356 -5.80 -9.57 46.78
N GLN A 357 -6.59 -9.73 45.71
CA GLN A 357 -7.76 -10.63 45.76
C GLN A 357 -7.36 -12.02 45.26
N PRO A 358 -7.33 -13.05 46.13
CA PRO A 358 -7.23 -14.43 45.68
C PRO A 358 -8.49 -14.75 44.87
N ALA A 359 -8.29 -15.41 43.72
CA ALA A 359 -9.39 -15.99 42.97
C ALA A 359 -10.14 -16.96 43.89
N ALA A 360 -11.40 -16.65 44.21
CA ALA A 360 -12.27 -17.58 44.91
C ALA A 360 -12.43 -18.85 44.05
N ASP A 361 -12.13 -19.99 44.66
CA ASP A 361 -12.28 -21.32 44.10
C ASP A 361 -13.68 -21.53 43.51
N ASN A 362 -13.73 -21.89 42.22
CA ASN A 362 -14.90 -22.56 41.64
C ASN A 362 -14.76 -24.06 41.92
N PRO A 363 -15.73 -24.72 42.58
CA PRO A 363 -15.65 -26.15 42.78
C PRO A 363 -15.89 -26.90 41.45
N VAL A 364 -14.92 -27.75 41.13
CA VAL A 364 -15.00 -28.76 40.06
C VAL A 364 -16.02 -29.82 40.48
N HIS A 365 -17.10 -29.98 39.73
CA HIS A 365 -17.96 -31.16 39.81
C HIS A 365 -17.26 -32.35 39.13
N PRO A 366 -17.02 -33.49 39.81
CA PRO A 366 -16.61 -34.71 39.13
C PRO A 366 -17.83 -35.48 38.62
N GLN A 367 -17.76 -35.91 37.37
CA GLN A 367 -18.61 -36.98 36.83
C GLN A 367 -18.18 -38.31 37.45
N SER A 368 -19.12 -39.07 38.00
CA SER A 368 -18.96 -40.48 38.35
C SER A 368 -19.78 -41.34 37.39
N SER A 369 -19.10 -42.13 36.57
CA SER A 369 -19.62 -43.40 36.09
C SER A 369 -19.38 -44.45 37.19
N ASP A 370 -20.36 -45.30 37.46
CA ASP A 370 -20.22 -46.77 37.47
C ASP A 370 -21.47 -47.45 38.07
N THR A 371 -22.06 -48.34 37.25
CA THR A 371 -22.68 -49.67 37.53
C THR A 371 -23.55 -49.88 38.79
N GLU A 372 -24.82 -50.27 38.61
CA GLU A 372 -25.32 -51.65 38.78
C GLU A 372 -26.88 -51.75 38.70
N THR A 373 -27.31 -52.61 37.77
CA THR A 373 -28.36 -53.65 37.82
C THR A 373 -29.47 -53.63 38.90
N ALA A 374 -30.70 -53.88 38.40
CA ALA A 374 -31.75 -54.76 38.93
C ALA A 374 -33.02 -54.18 39.60
N ALA A 375 -34.15 -54.51 38.93
CA ALA A 375 -35.39 -55.10 39.46
C ALA A 375 -36.57 -54.21 39.93
N GLN A 376 -37.75 -54.58 39.39
CA GLN A 376 -39.13 -54.36 39.89
C GLN A 376 -39.61 -52.88 39.83
N SER A 377 -40.74 -52.51 39.23
CA SER A 377 -42.03 -53.19 38.97
C SER A 377 -42.73 -52.59 37.75
#